data_AF-A0A6N7Q2Z3-F1
#
_entry.id   AF-A0A6N7Q2Z3-F1
#
_cell.length_a   1.000
_cell.length_b   1.000
_cell.length_c   1.000
_cell.angle_alpha   90.00
_cell.angle_beta   90.00
_cell.angle_gamma   90.00
#
_symmetry.space_group_name_H-M   'P 1'
#
loop_
_entity.id
_entity.type
_entity.pdbx_description
1 polymer ?
#
loop_
_entity_poly.entity_id
_entity_poly.type
_entity_poly.pdbx_seq_one_letter_code
_entity_poly.pdbx_strand_id
1 'polypeptide(L)'
;MAPMDSNWEAVVNVVAARTPNAARVESRLLGCIELAEAGAMIGEATTHPDWRRRLLRRLRALEKEHHVEILVSRRGREGAMVRLEGLYLACPVPVAAALAVQELRERCVALERRLAVVEREIGGPASTMRPKTGRK
;
A
#
# COMPACT_ATOMS: atom_id res chain seq x y z
N MET A 1 -29.41 -28.19 1.87
CA MET A 1 -27.95 -27.99 2.03
C MET A 1 -27.59 -26.74 1.24
N ALA A 2 -27.44 -25.60 1.91
CA ALA A 2 -26.94 -24.40 1.23
C ALA A 2 -25.48 -24.67 0.83
N PRO A 3 -25.06 -24.30 -0.38
CA PRO A 3 -23.65 -24.41 -0.75
C PRO A 3 -22.87 -23.56 0.24
N MET A 4 -21.84 -24.14 0.86
CA MET A 4 -20.86 -23.35 1.59
C MET A 4 -20.14 -22.50 0.57
N ASP A 5 -20.67 -21.30 0.30
CA ASP A 5 -19.91 -20.19 -0.24
C ASP A 5 -18.65 -20.13 0.61
N SER A 6 -17.56 -20.46 -0.07
CA SER A 6 -16.42 -21.07 0.56
C SER A 6 -15.83 -20.05 1.53
N ASN A 7 -15.50 -20.46 2.74
CA ASN A 7 -15.13 -19.58 3.87
C ASN A 7 -14.09 -18.49 3.50
N TRP A 8 -13.32 -18.71 2.42
CA TRP A 8 -12.40 -17.76 1.82
C TRP A 8 -13.07 -16.60 1.05
N GLU A 9 -14.19 -16.82 0.33
CA GLU A 9 -14.96 -15.75 -0.33
C GLU A 9 -15.56 -14.81 0.70
N ALA A 10 -16.01 -15.35 1.83
CA ALA A 10 -16.47 -14.54 2.97
C ALA A 10 -15.32 -13.70 3.55
N VAL A 11 -14.10 -14.24 3.67
CA VAL A 11 -12.93 -13.47 4.12
C VAL A 11 -12.54 -12.40 3.12
N VAL A 12 -12.51 -12.71 1.82
CA VAL A 12 -12.22 -11.74 0.75
C VAL A 12 -13.27 -10.63 0.73
N ASN A 13 -14.55 -10.97 0.84
CA ASN A 13 -15.65 -10.00 0.89
C ASN A 13 -15.63 -9.17 2.18
N VAL A 14 -15.28 -9.74 3.32
CA VAL A 14 -15.15 -9.00 4.60
C VAL A 14 -13.95 -8.06 4.57
N VAL A 15 -12.82 -8.48 3.99
CA VAL A 15 -11.63 -7.64 3.82
C VAL A 15 -11.92 -6.52 2.80
N ALA A 16 -12.56 -6.83 1.67
CA ALA A 16 -12.95 -5.87 0.64
C ALA A 16 -14.05 -4.87 1.09
N ALA A 17 -14.98 -5.31 1.94
CA ALA A 17 -16.04 -4.46 2.48
C ALA A 17 -15.59 -3.61 3.68
N ARG A 18 -14.54 -4.03 4.39
CA ARG A 18 -13.99 -3.30 5.55
C ARG A 18 -12.78 -2.43 5.22
N THR A 19 -12.21 -2.52 4.01
CA THR A 19 -11.23 -1.54 3.57
C THR A 19 -11.96 -0.23 3.30
N PRO A 20 -11.69 0.82 4.09
CA PRO A 20 -12.24 2.11 3.78
C PRO A 20 -11.61 2.55 2.46
N ASN A 21 -12.43 2.55 1.40
CA ASN A 21 -12.20 3.14 0.08
C ASN A 21 -11.75 2.15 -1.03
N ALA A 22 -12.59 1.17 -1.36
CA ALA A 22 -12.54 0.44 -2.65
C ALA A 22 -12.43 1.41 -3.86
N ALA A 23 -13.08 2.58 -3.77
CA ALA A 23 -12.98 3.65 -4.76
C ALA A 23 -11.57 4.29 -4.90
N ARG A 24 -10.68 4.18 -3.89
CA ARG A 24 -9.27 4.64 -3.97
C ARG A 24 -8.34 3.56 -4.50
N VAL A 25 -8.64 2.29 -4.25
CA VAL A 25 -7.97 1.18 -4.95
C VAL A 25 -8.27 1.32 -6.45
N GLU A 26 -9.53 1.58 -6.80
CA GLU A 26 -9.93 1.93 -8.17
C GLU A 26 -9.23 3.18 -8.72
N SER A 27 -8.98 4.21 -7.89
CA SER A 27 -8.22 5.39 -8.33
C SER A 27 -6.71 5.14 -8.50
N ARG A 28 -6.15 4.07 -7.91
CA ARG A 28 -4.75 3.62 -8.11
C ARG A 28 -4.60 2.60 -9.24
N LEU A 29 -5.70 2.04 -9.78
CA LEU A 29 -5.69 1.00 -10.83
C LEU A 29 -5.10 1.45 -12.18
N LEU A 30 -4.78 2.74 -12.36
CA LEU A 30 -4.10 3.26 -13.54
C LEU A 30 -2.55 3.25 -13.42
N GLY A 31 -2.00 2.80 -12.28
CA GLY A 31 -0.57 2.94 -11.95
C GLY A 31 0.32 1.77 -12.38
N CYS A 32 1.41 2.09 -13.07
CA CYS A 32 2.59 1.23 -13.12
C CYS A 32 3.41 1.42 -11.85
N ILE A 33 3.75 0.33 -11.16
CA ILE A 33 4.64 0.32 -9.99
C ILE A 33 6.02 -0.21 -10.35
N GLU A 34 7.01 0.10 -9.53
CA GLU A 34 8.36 -0.42 -9.73
C GLU A 34 8.44 -1.93 -9.43
N LEU A 35 9.39 -2.60 -10.08
CA LEU A 35 9.64 -4.03 -9.87
C LEU A 35 9.93 -4.38 -8.40
N ALA A 36 10.62 -3.50 -7.66
CA ALA A 36 10.90 -3.71 -6.24
C ALA A 36 9.62 -3.68 -5.38
N GLU A 37 8.72 -2.74 -5.68
CA GLU A 37 7.44 -2.62 -5.00
C GLU A 37 6.54 -3.83 -5.29
N ALA A 38 6.44 -4.25 -6.55
CA ALA A 38 5.73 -5.47 -6.93
C ALA A 38 6.28 -6.71 -6.21
N GLY A 39 7.60 -6.81 -6.11
CA GLY A 39 8.27 -7.87 -5.34
C GLY A 39 7.85 -7.87 -3.87
N ALA A 40 7.85 -6.71 -3.23
CA ALA A 40 7.43 -6.57 -1.85
C ALA A 40 5.94 -6.94 -1.65
N MET A 41 5.07 -6.56 -2.59
CA MET A 41 3.63 -6.90 -2.54
C MET A 41 3.38 -8.40 -2.56
N ILE A 42 4.16 -9.18 -3.32
CA ILE A 42 4.00 -10.64 -3.43
C ILE A 42 4.95 -11.45 -2.54
N GLY A 43 5.62 -10.79 -1.60
CA GLY A 43 6.51 -11.42 -0.61
C GLY A 43 7.86 -11.91 -1.16
N GLU A 44 8.35 -11.34 -2.26
CA GLU A 44 9.66 -11.68 -2.81
C GLU A 44 10.78 -10.99 -1.99
N ALA A 45 11.78 -11.76 -1.58
CA ALA A 45 12.93 -11.23 -0.85
C ALA A 45 13.85 -10.40 -1.77
N THR A 46 13.72 -9.07 -1.71
CA THR A 46 14.49 -8.10 -2.51
C THR A 46 15.94 -7.89 -2.04
N THR A 47 16.37 -8.59 -0.98
CA THR A 47 17.73 -8.50 -0.42
C THR A 47 18.76 -9.37 -1.16
N HIS A 48 18.32 -10.41 -1.87
CA HIS A 48 19.20 -11.37 -2.53
C HIS A 48 19.64 -10.87 -3.91
N PRO A 49 20.92 -10.95 -4.32
CA PRO A 49 21.40 -10.35 -5.59
C PRO A 49 20.59 -10.75 -6.84
N ASP A 50 20.10 -11.99 -6.89
CA ASP A 50 19.27 -12.49 -7.99
C ASP A 50 17.76 -12.24 -7.90
N TRP A 51 17.28 -11.46 -6.91
CA TRP A 51 15.85 -11.25 -6.68
C TRP A 51 15.13 -10.74 -7.93
N ARG A 52 15.74 -9.82 -8.69
CA ARG A 52 15.16 -9.28 -9.93
C ARG A 52 14.92 -10.36 -10.97
N ARG A 53 15.89 -11.26 -11.17
CA ARG A 53 15.79 -12.35 -12.16
C ARG A 53 14.75 -13.39 -11.77
N ARG A 54 14.60 -13.68 -10.48
CA ARG A 54 13.56 -14.60 -9.99
C ARG A 54 12.18 -13.98 -10.11
N LEU A 55 12.04 -12.72 -9.67
CA LEU A 55 10.78 -11.99 -9.75
C LEU A 55 10.30 -11.86 -11.19
N LEU A 56 11.16 -11.44 -12.14
CA LEU A 56 10.78 -11.36 -13.55
C LEU A 56 10.31 -12.69 -14.13
N ARG A 57 10.97 -13.81 -13.77
CA ARG A 57 10.54 -15.15 -14.19
C ARG A 57 9.18 -15.51 -13.62
N ARG A 58 8.95 -15.22 -12.34
CA ARG A 58 7.68 -15.45 -11.65
C ARG A 58 6.55 -14.61 -12.25
N LEU A 59 6.78 -13.32 -12.48
CA LEU A 59 5.80 -12.43 -13.10
C LEU A 59 5.44 -12.89 -14.52
N ARG A 60 6.42 -13.29 -15.34
CA ARG A 60 6.13 -13.88 -16.67
C ARG A 60 5.36 -15.20 -16.61
N ALA A 61 5.58 -16.01 -15.57
CA ALA A 61 4.80 -17.23 -15.37
C ALA A 61 3.34 -16.88 -15.04
N LEU A 62 3.12 -15.89 -14.16
CA LEU A 62 1.79 -15.39 -13.82
C LEU A 62 1.06 -14.76 -15.01
N GLU A 63 1.76 -14.00 -15.86
CA GLU A 63 1.18 -13.47 -17.11
C GLU A 63 0.63 -14.59 -18.01
N LYS A 64 1.37 -15.69 -18.12
CA LYS A 64 0.96 -16.85 -18.93
C LYS A 64 -0.18 -17.64 -18.28
N GLU A 65 -0.12 -17.83 -16.98
CA GLU A 65 -1.10 -18.61 -16.22
C GLU A 65 -2.47 -17.92 -16.17
N HIS A 66 -2.47 -16.60 -15.99
CA HIS A 66 -3.70 -15.82 -15.82
C HIS A 66 -4.11 -15.03 -17.07
N HIS A 67 -3.33 -15.10 -18.15
CA HIS A 67 -3.56 -14.37 -19.40
C HIS A 67 -3.73 -12.86 -19.22
N VAL A 68 -2.91 -12.26 -18.36
CA VAL A 68 -2.91 -10.83 -18.03
C VAL A 68 -1.57 -10.19 -18.36
N GLU A 69 -1.58 -8.89 -18.68
CA GLU A 69 -0.35 -8.10 -18.86
C GLU A 69 0.10 -7.56 -17.50
N ILE A 70 1.27 -7.99 -17.03
CA ILE A 70 1.84 -7.57 -15.74
C ILE A 70 3.08 -6.72 -15.98
N LEU A 71 3.97 -7.11 -16.88
CA LEU A 71 5.24 -6.43 -17.13
C LEU A 71 5.11 -5.42 -18.27
N VAL A 72 5.46 -4.17 -17.99
CA VAL A 72 5.50 -3.10 -18.98
C VAL A 72 6.94 -2.68 -19.22
N SER A 73 7.33 -2.62 -20.48
CA SER A 73 8.65 -2.12 -20.88
C SER A 73 8.65 -0.60 -20.82
N ARG A 74 9.54 -0.01 -20.03
CA ARG A 74 9.79 1.44 -20.06
C ARG A 74 10.72 1.74 -21.23
N ARG A 75 10.37 2.70 -22.08
CA ARG A 75 11.27 3.13 -23.18
C ARG A 75 12.55 3.72 -22.58
N GLY A 76 13.71 3.15 -22.89
CA GLY A 76 15.03 3.66 -22.46
C GLY A 76 15.86 2.65 -21.65
N ARG A 77 16.73 3.15 -20.75
CA ARG A 77 17.57 2.33 -19.84
C ARG A 77 16.88 1.96 -18.52
N GLU A 78 15.64 2.36 -18.33
CA GLU A 78 14.95 2.34 -17.03
C GLU A 78 14.09 1.09 -16.83
N GLY A 79 14.70 -0.10 -16.89
CA GLY A 79 14.10 -1.34 -16.34
C GLY A 79 12.69 -1.73 -16.82
N ALA A 80 12.10 -2.71 -16.12
CA ALA A 80 10.72 -3.14 -16.33
C ALA A 80 9.83 -2.58 -15.21
N MET A 81 8.65 -2.09 -15.59
CA MET A 81 7.59 -1.67 -14.68
C MET A 81 6.55 -2.78 -14.55
N VAL A 82 5.73 -2.71 -13.51
CA VAL A 82 4.66 -3.68 -13.26
C VAL A 82 3.31 -2.97 -13.26
N ARG A 83 2.36 -3.41 -14.09
CA ARG A 83 0.97 -2.96 -14.03
C ARG A 83 0.35 -3.51 -12.75
N LEU A 84 -0.08 -2.62 -11.87
CA LEU A 84 -0.72 -3.01 -10.62
C LEU A 84 -2.00 -3.80 -10.88
N GLU A 85 -2.78 -3.41 -11.88
CA GLU A 85 -4.00 -4.12 -12.31
C GLU A 85 -3.72 -5.58 -12.68
N GLY A 86 -2.76 -5.82 -13.58
CA GLY A 86 -2.39 -7.18 -13.99
C GLY A 86 -1.85 -8.01 -12.82
N LEU A 87 -1.04 -7.39 -11.95
CA LEU A 87 -0.52 -8.04 -10.75
C LEU A 87 -1.65 -8.41 -9.77
N TYR A 88 -2.64 -7.52 -9.59
CA TYR A 88 -3.80 -7.76 -8.75
C TYR A 88 -4.65 -8.91 -9.29
N LEU A 89 -4.88 -8.96 -10.61
CA LEU A 89 -5.65 -10.04 -11.23
C LEU A 89 -4.94 -11.40 -11.10
N ALA A 90 -3.61 -11.43 -11.21
CA ALA A 90 -2.84 -12.67 -11.03
C ALA A 90 -2.63 -13.06 -9.56
N CYS A 91 -2.60 -12.10 -8.64
CA CYS A 91 -2.26 -12.31 -7.23
C CYS A 91 -3.12 -11.42 -6.31
N PRO A 92 -4.45 -11.63 -6.26
CA PRO A 92 -5.37 -10.67 -5.63
C PRO A 92 -5.16 -10.52 -4.12
N VAL A 93 -4.96 -11.64 -3.42
CA VAL A 93 -4.81 -11.65 -1.94
C VAL A 93 -3.56 -10.88 -1.47
N PRO A 94 -2.33 -11.22 -1.91
CA PRO A 94 -1.14 -10.53 -1.43
C PRO A 94 -1.11 -9.05 -1.85
N VAL A 95 -1.61 -8.73 -3.05
CA VAL A 95 -1.68 -7.34 -3.52
C VAL A 95 -2.70 -6.53 -2.72
N ALA A 96 -3.91 -7.06 -2.49
CA ALA A 96 -4.92 -6.41 -1.65
C ALA A 96 -4.40 -6.15 -0.22
N ALA A 97 -3.74 -7.15 0.38
CA ALA A 97 -3.16 -7.02 1.71
C ALA A 97 -2.08 -5.93 1.76
N ALA A 98 -1.18 -5.90 0.77
CA ALA A 98 -0.14 -4.89 0.69
C ALA A 98 -0.73 -3.47 0.54
N LEU A 99 -1.74 -3.29 -0.31
CA LEU A 99 -2.43 -2.01 -0.49
C LEU A 99 -3.13 -1.56 0.80
N ALA A 100 -3.80 -2.47 1.50
CA ALA A 100 -4.46 -2.16 2.78
C ALA A 100 -3.45 -1.72 3.85
N VAL A 101 -2.28 -2.38 3.92
CA VAL A 101 -1.21 -2.00 4.85
C VAL A 101 -0.61 -0.63 4.48
N GLN A 102 -0.39 -0.36 3.20
CA GLN A 102 0.09 0.96 2.75
C GLN A 102 -0.90 2.06 3.14
N GLU A 103 -2.20 1.85 2.91
CA GLU A 103 -3.23 2.81 3.28
C GLU A 103 -3.29 3.05 4.79
N LEU A 104 -3.22 1.99 5.59
CA LEU A 104 -3.20 2.11 7.05
C LEU A 104 -2.01 2.95 7.51
N ARG A 105 -0.82 2.70 6.95
CA ARG A 105 0.40 3.48 7.25
C ARG A 105 0.23 4.95 6.88
N GLU A 106 -0.32 5.25 5.71
CA GLU A 106 -0.58 6.64 5.30
C GLU A 106 -1.52 7.36 6.26
N ARG A 107 -2.57 6.67 6.74
CA ARG A 107 -3.50 7.22 7.73
C ARG A 107 -2.85 7.44 9.08
N CYS A 108 -2.04 6.49 9.56
CA CYS A 108 -1.26 6.64 10.79
C CYS A 108 -0.34 7.85 10.73
N VAL A 109 0.44 8.00 9.65
CA VAL A 109 1.32 9.16 9.45
C VAL A 109 0.54 10.48 9.39
N ALA A 110 -0.63 10.50 8.75
CA ALA A 110 -1.49 11.68 8.73
C ALA A 110 -2.02 12.04 10.13
N LEU A 111 -2.38 11.04 10.94
CA LEU A 111 -2.80 11.25 12.33
C LEU A 111 -1.64 11.71 13.21
N GLU A 112 -0.45 11.13 13.08
CA GLU A 112 0.77 11.56 13.79
C GLU A 112 1.11 13.01 13.48
N ARG A 113 1.01 13.43 12.20
CA ARG A 113 1.21 14.83 11.81
C ARG A 113 0.19 15.77 12.44
N ARG A 114 -1.09 15.36 12.49
CA ARG A 114 -2.14 16.15 13.14
C ARG A 114 -1.93 16.24 14.65
N LEU A 115 -1.51 15.15 15.28
CA LEU A 115 -1.17 15.13 16.71
C LEU A 115 -0.01 16.09 16.99
N ALA A 116 1.06 16.06 16.18
CA ALA A 116 2.19 16.97 16.33
C ALA A 116 1.81 18.46 16.18
N VAL A 117 0.79 18.78 15.37
CA VAL A 117 0.24 20.14 15.28
C VAL A 117 -0.51 20.50 16.56
N VAL A 118 -1.41 19.62 17.03
CA VAL A 118 -2.17 19.84 18.27
C VAL A 118 -1.26 19.96 19.49
N GLU A 119 -0.22 19.12 19.61
CA GLU A 119 0.77 19.19 20.69
C GLU A 119 1.53 20.51 20.70
N ARG A 120 1.83 21.08 19.52
CA ARG A 120 2.44 22.41 19.42
C ARG A 120 1.49 23.54 19.80
N GLU A 121 0.22 23.42 19.44
CA GLU A 121 -0.83 24.40 19.76
C GLU A 121 -1.19 24.39 21.25
N ILE A 122 -1.21 23.22 21.89
CA ILE A 122 -1.40 23.08 23.34
C ILE A 122 -0.11 23.49 24.09
N GLY A 123 1.06 23.25 23.49
CA GLY A 123 2.38 23.53 24.06
C GLY A 123 2.87 24.98 23.96
N GLY A 124 2.10 25.94 23.41
CA GLY A 124 2.49 27.35 23.37
C GLY A 124 1.33 28.35 23.52
N PRO A 125 1.52 29.55 24.13
CA PRO A 125 2.55 29.99 25.06
C PRO A 125 2.00 29.99 26.51
N ALA A 126 2.41 29.03 27.34
CA ALA A 126 2.28 29.15 28.81
C ALA A 126 3.34 30.09 29.41
N SER A 127 3.60 31.24 28.78
CA SER A 127 4.61 32.21 29.22
C SER A 127 4.22 33.67 28.93
N THR A 128 2.99 34.05 29.22
CA THR A 128 2.60 35.46 29.38
C THR A 128 1.84 35.68 30.68
N MET A 129 2.37 35.15 31.78
CA MET A 129 2.00 35.64 33.11
C MET A 129 3.24 35.72 34.00
N ARG A 130 4.13 36.65 33.66
CA ARG A 130 5.05 37.20 34.66
C ARG A 130 4.18 38.09 35.56
N PRO A 131 3.92 37.75 36.84
CA PRO A 131 3.17 38.63 37.70
C PRO A 131 3.97 39.93 37.84
N LYS A 132 3.35 41.06 37.49
CA LYS A 132 3.85 42.38 37.89
C LYS A 132 3.84 42.40 39.41
N THR A 133 4.98 42.11 40.03
CA THR A 133 5.23 42.46 41.43
C THR A 133 5.29 43.97 41.51
N GLY A 134 4.12 44.59 41.67
CA GLY A 134 4.00 45.88 42.33
C GLY A 134 4.08 45.67 43.83
N ARG A 135 5.09 46.26 44.47
CA ARG A 135 5.10 46.78 45.85
C ARG A 135 6.49 47.37 46.08
N LYS A 136 6.57 48.70 46.06
CA LYS A 136 6.58 49.61 47.23
C LYS A 136 7.99 49.79 47.76
#